data_AF-A0A1Y1VGS8-F1
#
_entry.id   AF-A0A1Y1VGS8-F1
#
_cell.length_a   1.000
_cell.length_b   1.000
_cell.length_c   1.000
_cell.angle_alpha   90.00
_cell.angle_beta   90.00
_cell.angle_gamma   90.00
#
_symmetry.space_group_name_H-M   'P 1'
#
loop_
_entity.id
_entity.type
_entity.pdbx_description
1 polymer ?
#
loop_
_entity_poly.entity_id
_entity_poly.type
_entity_poly.pdbx_seq_one_letter_code
_entity_poly.pdbx_strand_id
1 'polypeptide(L)'
;MNIKSLLKGISLSFLISKVLAQSNKDCEEIKSFLEEKNLVFDEAILSCNEDNTGKVTTLQILDYDLSDEIIQKLLSYKTITNLYYGIFNLNSDKTNYSDFPISINSLPNLKELALSYKGVNDSDKGTIAMDVLKVSKELKSLTLGGIEISQNNINEISALTNLEELNFVYCSYSNINYDSLKSLNNLIALEMDGHSSYQLSEIPDFVFTLSKLKNLVITGHSISTIDEKLASLQNLEYLDLSLNQIDAELPEKLNSLSHLKYIDLKGNKNIKGKTLINDNLEQCLYHKSYSLCQSKDMKCFEENISFEPCNDSAEQKESINGLCGNGNGTCPPGECCSKYGHCGVTVDHCNVSKGCQSAFGSCIDDTITTVETPTTETAQPTSNDGRCGEEYGSCPNGECCSKYGWCGSSNSHCSISEGCQSKFGTCSKEILISTNGKCGSTNGKCPGDACCSKYGYCGNSQDYCSLVKGCQPEFGRCLSDLDTPAVVSDKCGKGYGKCPSGKCCSKYGWCGTDNNYCMISNGCQSEFGECFKNSNTIPIADQKISTDGRCGEEYGRCPNNGCCSEHGWCGTSEKYCGYGCQNSYGICK
;
A
#
# COMPACT_ATOMS: atom_id res chain seq x y z
N MET A 1 -19.38 -25.67 -18.03
CA MET A 1 -20.24 -26.31 -19.04
C MET A 1 -21.65 -26.43 -18.48
N ASN A 2 -22.64 -25.77 -19.12
CA ASN A 2 -24.09 -25.86 -18.96
C ASN A 2 -24.79 -25.58 -17.61
N ILE A 3 -25.41 -24.40 -17.54
CA ILE A 3 -26.52 -24.02 -16.65
C ILE A 3 -27.83 -24.42 -17.34
N LYS A 4 -28.58 -25.41 -16.84
CA LYS A 4 -30.05 -25.58 -17.04
C LYS A 4 -30.63 -26.78 -16.23
N SER A 5 -31.51 -26.48 -15.28
CA SER A 5 -32.57 -27.34 -14.70
C SER A 5 -33.21 -26.57 -13.52
N LEU A 6 -34.18 -25.68 -13.68
CA LEU A 6 -35.64 -25.84 -13.89
C LEU A 6 -36.44 -26.53 -12.77
N LEU A 7 -37.10 -25.68 -11.95
CA LEU A 7 -38.49 -25.73 -11.41
C LEU A 7 -39.02 -26.95 -10.61
N LYS A 8 -39.58 -26.65 -9.42
CA LYS A 8 -40.91 -27.11 -8.97
C LYS A 8 -41.39 -26.37 -7.70
N GLY A 9 -42.61 -25.85 -7.74
CA GLY A 9 -43.35 -25.44 -6.53
C GLY A 9 -44.37 -24.30 -6.70
N ILE A 10 -45.44 -24.53 -7.46
CA ILE A 10 -46.64 -23.66 -7.45
C ILE A 10 -47.57 -24.13 -6.32
N SER A 11 -48.10 -23.20 -5.52
CA SER A 11 -49.37 -23.36 -4.81
C SER A 11 -50.21 -22.10 -4.99
N LEU A 12 -51.48 -22.28 -5.37
CA LEU A 12 -52.44 -21.26 -5.78
C LEU A 12 -53.56 -21.11 -4.71
N SER A 13 -54.21 -19.94 -4.73
CA SER A 13 -55.45 -19.49 -4.06
C SER A 13 -55.26 -18.84 -2.67
N PHE A 14 -55.74 -17.61 -2.40
CA PHE A 14 -57.09 -17.07 -2.64
C PHE A 14 -57.12 -15.58 -3.07
N LEU A 15 -58.20 -15.24 -3.80
CA LEU A 15 -58.59 -13.92 -4.34
C LEU A 15 -59.25 -12.98 -3.30
N ILE A 16 -59.31 -11.69 -3.67
CA ILE A 16 -60.09 -10.50 -3.17
C ILE A 16 -59.11 -9.42 -2.64
N SER A 17 -58.88 -8.25 -3.24
CA SER A 17 -59.72 -7.35 -4.06
C SER A 17 -58.90 -6.61 -5.13
N LYS A 18 -59.51 -6.36 -6.29
CA LYS A 18 -59.06 -5.38 -7.29
C LYS A 18 -59.08 -3.98 -6.68
N VAL A 19 -57.91 -3.46 -6.34
CA VAL A 19 -57.58 -2.04 -6.54
C VAL A 19 -56.46 -2.04 -7.57
N LEU A 20 -56.70 -1.41 -8.71
CA LEU A 20 -55.67 -1.13 -9.72
C LEU A 20 -54.65 -0.16 -9.09
N ALA A 21 -53.66 -0.69 -8.38
CA ALA A 21 -52.36 -0.07 -8.35
C ALA A 21 -51.63 -0.63 -9.55
N GLN A 22 -51.69 0.09 -10.67
CA GLN A 22 -50.70 -0.07 -11.72
C GLN A 22 -49.39 0.34 -11.04
N SER A 23 -48.65 -0.62 -10.47
CA SER A 23 -47.34 -0.34 -9.88
C SER A 23 -46.52 0.22 -11.03
N ASN A 24 -46.31 1.53 -11.03
CA ASN A 24 -45.47 2.16 -12.03
C ASN A 24 -44.07 1.60 -11.78
N LYS A 25 -43.64 0.77 -12.72
CA LYS A 25 -42.37 0.04 -12.66
C LYS A 25 -41.27 1.01 -12.99
N ASP A 26 -40.36 1.25 -12.05
CA ASP A 26 -39.26 2.21 -12.23
C ASP A 26 -38.42 1.89 -13.48
N CYS A 27 -38.22 0.61 -13.83
CA CYS A 27 -37.50 0.20 -15.04
C CYS A 27 -38.25 0.56 -16.33
N GLU A 28 -39.58 0.45 -16.35
CA GLU A 28 -40.40 0.89 -17.48
C GLU A 28 -40.39 2.43 -17.60
N GLU A 29 -40.33 3.15 -16.48
CA GLU A 29 -40.17 4.60 -16.45
C GLU A 29 -38.79 5.03 -16.99
N ILE A 30 -37.72 4.36 -16.57
CA ILE A 30 -36.36 4.58 -17.11
C ILE A 30 -36.36 4.32 -18.62
N LYS A 31 -36.97 3.22 -19.07
CA LYS A 31 -37.07 2.89 -20.49
C LYS A 31 -37.78 3.98 -21.28
N SER A 32 -38.96 4.40 -20.83
CA SER A 32 -39.73 5.45 -21.48
C SER A 32 -38.95 6.76 -21.54
N PHE A 33 -38.26 7.14 -20.46
CA PHE A 33 -37.43 8.33 -20.41
C PHE A 33 -36.25 8.27 -21.40
N LEU A 34 -35.56 7.13 -21.53
CA LEU A 34 -34.45 6.98 -22.48
C LEU A 34 -34.94 7.01 -23.93
N GLU A 35 -36.07 6.36 -24.23
CA GLU A 35 -36.69 6.39 -25.56
C GLU A 35 -37.12 7.80 -25.97
N GLU A 36 -37.66 8.60 -25.03
CA GLU A 36 -37.96 10.03 -25.24
C GLU A 36 -36.72 10.87 -25.56
N LYS A 37 -35.54 10.44 -25.10
CA LYS A 37 -34.24 11.06 -25.40
C LYS A 37 -33.58 10.49 -26.65
N ASN A 38 -34.29 9.65 -27.41
CA ASN A 38 -33.79 8.94 -28.60
C ASN A 38 -32.61 7.98 -28.28
N LEU A 39 -32.58 7.41 -27.08
CA LEU A 39 -31.63 6.36 -26.71
C LEU A 39 -32.30 4.99 -26.71
N VAL A 40 -31.57 3.98 -27.17
CA VAL A 40 -32.01 2.58 -27.11
C VAL A 40 -31.74 2.05 -25.70
N PHE A 41 -32.79 1.63 -25.00
CA PHE A 41 -32.68 1.16 -23.61
C PHE A 41 -31.62 0.06 -23.45
N ASP A 42 -31.65 -0.97 -24.29
CA ASP A 42 -30.72 -2.11 -24.19
C ASP A 42 -29.26 -1.75 -24.55
N GLU A 43 -29.01 -0.59 -25.17
CA GLU A 43 -27.66 -0.09 -25.43
C GLU A 43 -27.09 0.68 -24.22
N ALA A 44 -27.94 1.40 -23.49
CA ALA A 44 -27.55 2.20 -22.32
C ALA A 44 -27.69 1.44 -20.99
N ILE A 45 -28.55 0.42 -20.92
CA ILE A 45 -28.88 -0.33 -19.71
C ILE A 45 -28.74 -1.82 -19.99
N LEU A 46 -27.70 -2.43 -19.40
CA LEU A 46 -27.44 -3.86 -19.54
C LEU A 46 -28.42 -4.71 -18.71
N SER A 47 -28.87 -4.18 -17.57
CA SER A 47 -29.81 -4.84 -16.68
C SER A 47 -30.51 -3.82 -15.78
N CYS A 48 -31.82 -4.02 -15.57
CA CYS A 48 -32.64 -3.25 -14.62
C CYS A 48 -33.55 -4.23 -13.87
N ASN A 49 -33.38 -4.35 -12.55
CA ASN A 49 -34.20 -5.23 -11.71
C ASN A 49 -34.94 -4.42 -10.65
N GLU A 50 -36.16 -4.86 -10.35
CA GLU A 50 -37.05 -4.24 -9.38
C GLU A 50 -37.35 -5.17 -8.21
N ASP A 51 -37.67 -4.58 -7.07
CA ASP A 51 -38.28 -5.30 -5.96
C ASP A 51 -39.76 -5.64 -6.23
N ASN A 52 -40.39 -6.31 -5.27
CA ASN A 52 -41.81 -6.67 -5.34
C ASN A 52 -42.77 -5.47 -5.32
N THR A 53 -42.28 -4.25 -5.07
CA THR A 53 -43.04 -3.00 -5.10
C THR A 53 -42.89 -2.25 -6.44
N GLY A 54 -42.05 -2.77 -7.35
CA GLY A 54 -41.75 -2.14 -8.63
C GLY A 54 -40.67 -1.07 -8.56
N LYS A 55 -39.89 -1.03 -7.46
CA LYS A 55 -38.79 -0.08 -7.27
C LYS A 55 -37.47 -0.67 -7.71
N VAL A 56 -36.69 0.10 -8.46
CA VAL A 56 -35.40 -0.37 -9.01
C VAL A 56 -34.40 -0.61 -7.87
N THR A 57 -33.82 -1.81 -7.83
CA THR A 57 -32.80 -2.22 -6.86
C THR A 57 -31.46 -2.51 -7.51
N THR A 58 -31.47 -2.98 -8.76
CA THR A 58 -30.26 -3.23 -9.54
C THR A 58 -30.31 -2.44 -10.83
N LEU A 59 -29.23 -1.71 -11.11
CA LEU A 59 -29.09 -0.97 -12.35
C LEU A 59 -27.67 -1.17 -12.90
N GLN A 60 -27.56 -1.56 -14.17
CA GLN A 60 -26.29 -1.70 -14.87
C GLN A 60 -26.27 -0.75 -16.05
N ILE A 61 -25.49 0.32 -15.94
CA ILE A 61 -25.44 1.43 -16.91
C ILE A 61 -24.20 1.26 -17.80
N LEU A 62 -24.40 1.40 -19.11
CA LEU A 62 -23.36 1.49 -20.12
C LEU A 62 -23.34 2.93 -20.66
N ASP A 63 -22.35 3.70 -20.22
CA ASP A 63 -22.17 5.09 -20.56
C ASP A 63 -21.27 5.23 -21.80
N TYR A 64 -21.92 5.43 -22.95
CA TYR A 64 -21.28 5.67 -24.25
C TYR A 64 -21.26 7.16 -24.63
N ASP A 65 -21.26 8.09 -23.65
CA ASP A 65 -21.49 9.55 -23.79
C ASP A 65 -22.91 9.99 -23.39
N LEU A 66 -23.42 9.44 -22.27
CA LEU A 66 -24.70 9.87 -21.70
C LEU A 66 -24.61 11.33 -21.22
N SER A 67 -25.68 12.10 -21.44
CA SER A 67 -25.73 13.49 -20.96
C SER A 67 -25.93 13.55 -19.44
N ASP A 68 -25.48 14.64 -18.82
CA ASP A 68 -25.67 14.88 -17.38
C ASP A 68 -27.14 14.76 -16.95
N GLU A 69 -28.08 15.17 -17.79
CA GLU A 69 -29.52 15.05 -17.52
C GLU A 69 -29.94 13.58 -17.36
N ILE A 70 -29.43 12.71 -18.25
CA ILE A 70 -29.72 11.28 -18.21
C ILE A 70 -29.06 10.64 -16.99
N ILE A 71 -27.79 10.94 -16.74
CA ILE A 71 -27.03 10.43 -15.59
C ILE A 71 -27.73 10.81 -14.28
N GLN A 72 -28.15 12.07 -14.14
CA GLN A 72 -28.89 12.54 -12.97
C GLN A 72 -30.22 11.82 -12.78
N LYS A 73 -30.96 11.54 -13.88
CA LYS A 73 -32.20 10.77 -13.81
C LYS A 73 -31.94 9.32 -13.37
N LEU A 74 -30.98 8.63 -13.99
CA LEU A 74 -30.65 7.24 -13.68
C LEU A 74 -30.18 7.06 -12.22
N LEU A 75 -29.40 8.02 -11.70
CA LEU A 75 -28.88 7.99 -10.33
C LEU A 75 -29.79 8.68 -9.30
N SER A 76 -31.00 9.09 -9.71
CA SER A 76 -32.01 9.67 -8.80
C SER A 76 -32.73 8.62 -7.95
N TYR A 77 -32.76 7.37 -8.39
CA TYR A 77 -33.48 6.28 -7.74
C TYR A 77 -32.74 5.78 -6.48
N LYS A 78 -33.19 6.23 -5.30
CA LYS A 78 -32.53 5.95 -4.01
C LYS A 78 -32.70 4.52 -3.49
N THR A 79 -33.51 3.72 -4.16
CA THR A 79 -33.73 2.29 -3.87
C THR A 79 -32.65 1.39 -4.46
N ILE A 80 -31.76 1.92 -5.31
CA ILE A 80 -30.64 1.16 -5.89
C ILE A 80 -29.75 0.66 -4.75
N THR A 81 -29.55 -0.65 -4.72
CA THR A 81 -28.60 -1.34 -3.84
C THR A 81 -27.41 -1.89 -4.59
N ASN A 82 -27.58 -2.24 -5.88
CA ASN A 82 -26.54 -2.84 -6.70
C ASN A 82 -26.37 -2.02 -7.97
N LEU A 83 -25.23 -1.33 -8.09
CA LEU A 83 -24.93 -0.46 -9.23
C LEU A 83 -23.70 -0.98 -9.96
N TYR A 84 -23.85 -1.21 -11.27
CA TYR A 84 -22.73 -1.26 -12.20
C TYR A 84 -22.78 0.00 -13.06
N TYR A 85 -21.66 0.72 -13.15
CA TYR A 85 -21.49 1.88 -14.02
C TYR A 85 -20.26 1.67 -14.90
N GLY A 86 -20.48 1.43 -16.18
CA GLY A 86 -19.41 1.23 -17.16
C GLY A 86 -19.28 2.42 -18.10
N ILE A 87 -18.14 3.10 -18.13
CA ILE A 87 -17.82 4.13 -19.13
C ILE A 87 -17.11 3.46 -20.30
N PHE A 88 -17.62 3.69 -21.52
CA PHE A 88 -17.08 3.16 -22.76
C PHE A 88 -16.70 4.29 -23.70
N ASN A 89 -15.46 4.77 -23.57
CA ASN A 89 -14.93 5.81 -24.43
C ASN A 89 -14.42 5.21 -25.75
N LEU A 90 -15.27 5.23 -26.77
CA LEU A 90 -14.95 4.74 -28.11
C LEU A 90 -14.30 5.79 -29.01
N ASN A 91 -14.04 7.01 -28.52
CA ASN A 91 -13.55 8.12 -29.32
C ASN A 91 -12.27 8.74 -28.74
N SER A 92 -11.15 8.59 -29.45
CA SER A 92 -9.83 9.07 -29.02
C SER A 92 -9.75 10.59 -28.82
N ASP A 93 -10.68 11.34 -29.44
CA ASP A 93 -10.69 12.80 -29.39
C ASP A 93 -11.42 13.36 -28.15
N LYS A 94 -12.08 12.49 -27.36
CA LYS A 94 -12.80 12.87 -26.14
C LYS A 94 -12.00 12.50 -24.89
N THR A 95 -11.09 13.39 -24.48
CA THR A 95 -10.32 13.24 -23.23
C THR A 95 -11.10 13.66 -21.97
N ASN A 96 -12.29 14.25 -22.13
CA ASN A 96 -13.05 14.87 -21.03
C ASN A 96 -14.02 13.91 -20.29
N TYR A 97 -14.01 12.61 -20.60
CA TYR A 97 -14.99 11.63 -20.09
C TYR A 97 -14.31 10.42 -19.43
N SER A 98 -13.30 10.67 -18.59
CA SER A 98 -12.68 9.62 -17.77
C SER A 98 -13.29 9.50 -16.37
N ASP A 99 -14.04 10.51 -15.91
CA ASP A 99 -14.51 10.60 -14.53
C ASP A 99 -15.90 10.00 -14.31
N PHE A 100 -16.03 9.18 -13.29
CA PHE A 100 -17.32 8.67 -12.81
C PHE A 100 -18.16 9.77 -12.14
N PRO A 101 -19.49 9.73 -12.29
CA PRO A 101 -20.35 10.80 -11.79
C PRO A 101 -20.41 10.86 -10.26
N ILE A 102 -20.25 12.06 -9.72
CA ILE A 102 -20.26 12.30 -8.27
C ILE A 102 -21.56 11.87 -7.58
N SER A 103 -22.68 11.87 -8.30
CA SER A 103 -23.99 11.49 -7.79
C SER A 103 -24.08 10.04 -7.29
N ILE A 104 -23.12 9.17 -7.63
CA ILE A 104 -22.99 7.82 -7.07
C ILE A 104 -22.91 7.85 -5.54
N ASN A 105 -22.21 8.83 -4.96
CA ASN A 105 -22.07 8.97 -3.51
C ASN A 105 -23.39 9.29 -2.79
N SER A 106 -24.42 9.68 -3.54
CA SER A 106 -25.73 10.08 -3.03
C SER A 106 -26.73 8.92 -3.00
N LEU A 107 -26.28 7.68 -3.28
CA LEU A 107 -27.10 6.47 -3.20
C LEU A 107 -26.99 5.85 -1.79
N PRO A 108 -28.06 5.93 -0.97
CA PRO A 108 -27.95 5.67 0.47
C PRO A 108 -27.88 4.18 0.82
N ASN A 109 -28.35 3.29 -0.06
CA ASN A 109 -28.55 1.87 0.23
C ASN A 109 -27.61 0.95 -0.58
N LEU A 110 -26.52 1.50 -1.14
CA LEU A 110 -25.57 0.70 -1.91
C LEU A 110 -24.94 -0.41 -1.07
N LYS A 111 -25.01 -1.63 -1.61
CA LYS A 111 -24.41 -2.86 -1.11
C LYS A 111 -23.35 -3.39 -2.07
N GLU A 112 -23.55 -3.20 -3.36
CA GLU A 112 -22.61 -3.60 -4.41
C GLU A 112 -22.39 -2.43 -5.36
N LEU A 113 -21.12 -2.12 -5.62
CA LEU A 113 -20.72 -1.08 -6.55
C LEU A 113 -19.62 -1.60 -7.46
N ALA A 114 -19.86 -1.53 -8.77
CA ALA A 114 -18.87 -1.82 -9.80
C ALA A 114 -18.70 -0.61 -10.71
N LEU A 115 -17.49 -0.08 -10.79
CA LEU A 115 -17.10 1.02 -11.68
C LEU A 115 -16.12 0.48 -12.70
N SER A 116 -16.46 0.53 -13.98
CA SER A 116 -15.61 0.02 -15.06
C SER A 116 -15.36 1.11 -16.10
N TYR A 117 -14.13 1.25 -16.54
CA TYR A 117 -13.77 2.11 -17.66
C TYR A 117 -13.13 1.29 -18.75
N LYS A 118 -13.54 1.56 -20.00
CA LYS A 118 -12.93 1.01 -21.20
C LYS A 118 -12.72 2.13 -22.21
N GLY A 119 -11.46 2.43 -22.49
CA GLY A 119 -11.07 3.37 -23.54
C GLY A 119 -10.89 2.71 -24.90
N VAL A 120 -10.32 3.47 -25.83
CA VAL A 120 -10.02 3.00 -27.19
C VAL A 120 -8.85 2.03 -27.17
N ASN A 121 -7.83 2.33 -26.36
CA ASN A 121 -6.67 1.48 -26.14
C ASN A 121 -6.74 0.81 -24.77
N ASP A 122 -6.14 -0.37 -24.64
CA ASP A 122 -6.06 -1.09 -23.35
C ASP A 122 -5.26 -0.31 -22.28
N SER A 123 -4.40 0.60 -22.71
CA SER A 123 -3.65 1.51 -21.85
C SER A 123 -4.48 2.66 -21.29
N ASP A 124 -5.62 2.99 -21.91
CA ASP A 124 -6.45 4.09 -21.46
C ASP A 124 -7.09 3.72 -20.11
N LYS A 125 -7.14 4.71 -19.21
CA LYS A 125 -7.69 4.53 -17.87
C LYS A 125 -8.71 5.61 -17.53
N GLY A 126 -9.73 5.19 -16.80
CA GLY A 126 -10.69 6.09 -16.17
C GLY A 126 -10.11 6.65 -14.87
N THR A 127 -10.72 7.70 -14.36
CA THR A 127 -10.35 8.35 -13.12
C THR A 127 -11.55 8.39 -12.19
N ILE A 128 -11.30 8.35 -10.89
CA ILE A 128 -12.35 8.53 -9.88
C ILE A 128 -12.03 9.82 -9.14
N ALA A 129 -12.81 10.86 -9.41
CA ALA A 129 -12.71 12.13 -8.70
C ALA A 129 -12.97 11.97 -7.19
N MET A 130 -12.54 12.97 -6.42
CA MET A 130 -12.77 13.03 -4.98
C MET A 130 -14.26 12.91 -4.65
N ASP A 131 -14.57 12.28 -3.53
CA ASP A 131 -15.91 12.08 -2.96
C ASP A 131 -16.82 11.08 -3.68
N VAL A 132 -16.42 10.53 -4.84
CA VAL A 132 -17.23 9.54 -5.57
C VAL A 132 -17.38 8.24 -4.77
N LEU A 133 -16.33 7.80 -4.06
CA LEU A 133 -16.35 6.56 -3.26
C LEU A 133 -16.78 6.79 -1.81
N LYS A 134 -17.21 8.01 -1.44
CA LYS A 134 -17.86 8.29 -0.15
C LYS A 134 -19.32 7.82 -0.15
N VAL A 135 -19.50 6.53 -0.44
CA VAL A 135 -20.80 5.86 -0.55
C VAL A 135 -21.26 5.31 0.82
N SER A 136 -22.40 4.62 0.81
CA SER A 136 -22.97 4.00 2.01
C SER A 136 -22.00 3.06 2.70
N LYS A 137 -21.98 3.09 4.04
CA LYS A 137 -21.24 2.13 4.87
C LYS A 137 -21.84 0.72 4.83
N GLU A 138 -22.99 0.54 4.21
CA GLU A 138 -23.57 -0.80 3.96
C GLU A 138 -22.90 -1.53 2.81
N LEU A 139 -21.99 -0.88 2.07
CA LEU A 139 -21.28 -1.49 0.95
C LEU A 139 -20.51 -2.74 1.39
N LYS A 140 -20.77 -3.84 0.67
CA LYS A 140 -20.18 -5.16 0.88
C LYS A 140 -19.19 -5.53 -0.22
N SER A 141 -19.49 -5.15 -1.46
CA SER A 141 -18.64 -5.46 -2.61
C SER A 141 -18.32 -4.19 -3.39
N LEU A 142 -17.02 -3.98 -3.66
CA LEU A 142 -16.53 -2.89 -4.49
C LEU A 142 -15.61 -3.47 -5.58
N THR A 143 -15.95 -3.21 -6.84
CA THR A 143 -15.12 -3.57 -8.00
C THR A 143 -14.75 -2.32 -8.78
N LEU A 144 -13.45 -2.11 -9.01
CA LEU A 144 -12.91 -1.02 -9.81
C LEU A 144 -12.16 -1.62 -11.01
N GLY A 145 -12.59 -1.27 -12.23
CA GLY A 145 -12.13 -1.88 -13.48
C GLY A 145 -11.56 -0.86 -14.46
N GLY A 146 -10.30 -0.98 -14.88
CA GLY A 146 -9.71 -0.10 -15.90
C GLY A 146 -9.47 1.34 -15.41
N ILE A 147 -9.18 1.52 -14.13
CA ILE A 147 -9.10 2.83 -13.46
C ILE A 147 -7.67 3.12 -13.00
N GLU A 148 -7.23 4.37 -13.13
CA GLU A 148 -6.05 4.88 -12.44
C GLU A 148 -6.37 5.20 -10.99
N ILE A 149 -5.87 4.36 -10.08
CA ILE A 149 -6.13 4.48 -8.65
C ILE A 149 -5.26 5.57 -8.06
N SER A 150 -5.89 6.56 -7.42
CA SER A 150 -5.21 7.63 -6.67
C SER A 150 -5.18 7.35 -5.16
N GLN A 151 -4.30 8.06 -4.43
CA GLN A 151 -4.25 7.95 -2.97
C GLN A 151 -5.58 8.34 -2.30
N ASN A 152 -6.33 9.30 -2.89
CA ASN A 152 -7.63 9.68 -2.37
C ASN A 152 -8.64 8.54 -2.49
N ASN A 153 -8.61 7.79 -3.59
CA ASN A 153 -9.50 6.64 -3.75
C ASN A 153 -9.20 5.59 -2.69
N ILE A 154 -7.93 5.28 -2.43
CA ILE A 154 -7.53 4.37 -1.35
C ILE A 154 -8.01 4.86 0.02
N ASN A 155 -7.88 6.15 0.30
CA ASN A 155 -8.35 6.72 1.57
C ASN A 155 -9.88 6.61 1.72
N GLU A 156 -10.64 6.84 0.65
CA GLU A 156 -12.11 6.69 0.67
C GLU A 156 -12.52 5.23 0.83
N ILE A 157 -11.86 4.30 0.13
CA ILE A 157 -12.07 2.86 0.28
C ILE A 157 -11.80 2.43 1.72
N SER A 158 -10.75 2.98 2.38
CA SER A 158 -10.41 2.63 3.77
C SER A 158 -11.49 2.97 4.79
N ALA A 159 -12.44 3.86 4.45
CA ALA A 159 -13.59 4.22 5.28
C ALA A 159 -14.77 3.22 5.16
N LEU A 160 -14.75 2.32 4.17
CA LEU A 160 -15.77 1.31 3.91
C LEU A 160 -15.48 0.04 4.73
N THR A 161 -15.42 0.16 6.06
CA THR A 161 -14.95 -0.92 6.95
C THR A 161 -15.82 -2.19 6.99
N ASN A 162 -17.02 -2.16 6.38
CA ASN A 162 -17.91 -3.30 6.25
C ASN A 162 -17.71 -4.11 4.96
N LEU A 163 -16.76 -3.70 4.13
CA LEU A 163 -16.45 -4.36 2.85
C LEU A 163 -16.00 -5.81 3.10
N GLU A 164 -16.59 -6.71 2.33
CA GLU A 164 -16.32 -8.14 2.33
C GLU A 164 -15.56 -8.55 1.06
N GLU A 165 -15.72 -7.80 -0.03
CA GLU A 165 -15.05 -8.04 -1.31
C GLU A 165 -14.50 -6.74 -1.90
N LEU A 166 -13.23 -6.76 -2.30
CA LEU A 166 -12.56 -5.64 -2.96
C LEU A 166 -11.80 -6.13 -4.17
N ASN A 167 -12.16 -5.63 -5.35
CA ASN A 167 -11.58 -6.07 -6.61
C ASN A 167 -11.02 -4.88 -7.38
N PHE A 168 -9.74 -4.94 -7.73
CA PHE A 168 -9.08 -4.04 -8.66
C PHE A 168 -8.73 -4.81 -9.93
N VAL A 169 -9.38 -4.49 -11.04
CA VAL A 169 -9.30 -5.25 -12.29
C VAL A 169 -8.73 -4.34 -13.37
N TYR A 170 -7.57 -4.68 -13.95
CA TYR A 170 -6.89 -3.86 -14.95
C TYR A 170 -6.65 -2.40 -14.52
N CYS A 171 -6.51 -2.18 -13.20
CA CYS A 171 -6.21 -0.88 -12.60
C CYS A 171 -4.72 -0.56 -12.72
N SER A 172 -4.40 0.74 -12.76
CA SER A 172 -3.03 1.24 -12.63
C SER A 172 -2.80 1.84 -11.25
N TYR A 173 -1.55 1.71 -10.79
CA TYR A 173 -1.11 2.15 -9.47
C TYR A 173 0.13 3.02 -9.63
N SER A 174 0.05 4.29 -9.23
CA SER A 174 1.18 5.21 -9.27
C SER A 174 1.48 5.75 -7.87
N ASN A 175 2.58 5.28 -7.27
CA ASN A 175 3.07 5.72 -5.95
C ASN A 175 2.00 5.71 -4.85
N ILE A 176 1.24 4.61 -4.75
CA ILE A 176 0.15 4.45 -3.79
C ILE A 176 0.65 3.87 -2.48
N ASN A 177 0.27 4.50 -1.37
CA ASN A 177 0.37 3.92 -0.04
C ASN A 177 -0.94 3.20 0.33
N TYR A 178 -0.86 1.88 0.50
CA TYR A 178 -1.99 1.02 0.87
C TYR A 178 -2.19 0.82 2.38
N ASP A 179 -1.39 1.44 3.24
CA ASP A 179 -1.43 1.23 4.70
C ASP A 179 -2.82 1.44 5.30
N SER A 180 -3.59 2.40 4.77
CA SER A 180 -4.95 2.66 5.25
C SER A 180 -5.89 1.47 5.02
N LEU A 181 -5.65 0.62 4.01
CA LEU A 181 -6.46 -0.57 3.74
C LEU A 181 -6.31 -1.67 4.80
N LYS A 182 -5.32 -1.56 5.70
CA LYS A 182 -5.22 -2.43 6.90
C LYS A 182 -6.48 -2.35 7.79
N SER A 183 -7.29 -1.30 7.64
CA SER A 183 -8.55 -1.14 8.37
C SER A 183 -9.66 -2.10 7.91
N LEU A 184 -9.55 -2.70 6.71
CA LEU A 184 -10.59 -3.50 6.05
C LEU A 184 -10.67 -4.94 6.58
N ASN A 185 -10.77 -5.08 7.90
CA ASN A 185 -10.72 -6.34 8.63
C ASN A 185 -11.90 -7.32 8.37
N ASN A 186 -12.89 -6.90 7.57
CA ASN A 186 -14.02 -7.73 7.16
C ASN A 186 -13.85 -8.37 5.78
N LEU A 187 -12.76 -8.06 5.06
CA LEU A 187 -12.51 -8.61 3.74
C LEU A 187 -12.38 -10.14 3.79
N ILE A 188 -13.16 -10.78 2.92
CA ILE A 188 -13.21 -12.22 2.68
C ILE A 188 -12.56 -12.52 1.32
N ALA A 189 -12.73 -11.62 0.34
CA ALA A 189 -12.11 -11.74 -0.98
C ALA A 189 -11.37 -10.45 -1.37
N LEU A 190 -10.18 -10.63 -1.93
CA LEU A 190 -9.38 -9.56 -2.52
C LEU A 190 -8.86 -10.03 -3.88
N GLU A 191 -9.20 -9.26 -4.92
CA GLU A 191 -8.68 -9.46 -6.27
C GLU A 191 -7.89 -8.23 -6.71
N MET A 192 -6.69 -8.45 -7.22
CA MET A 192 -5.84 -7.45 -7.86
C MET A 192 -5.32 -8.01 -9.17
N ASP A 193 -6.07 -7.83 -10.25
CA ASP A 193 -5.69 -8.25 -11.59
C ASP A 193 -5.02 -7.09 -12.35
N GLY A 194 -3.85 -7.36 -12.92
CA GLY A 194 -2.97 -6.39 -13.58
C GLY A 194 -2.87 -6.55 -15.10
N HIS A 195 -2.38 -5.48 -15.76
CA HIS A 195 -1.97 -5.51 -17.16
C HIS A 195 -0.70 -4.67 -17.39
N SER A 196 -0.07 -4.86 -18.55
CA SER A 196 1.32 -4.53 -18.93
C SER A 196 1.88 -3.13 -18.65
N SER A 197 1.08 -2.15 -18.21
CA SER A 197 1.52 -0.75 -18.10
C SER A 197 1.87 -0.30 -16.68
N TYR A 198 1.25 -0.86 -15.62
CA TYR A 198 1.45 -0.41 -14.23
C TYR A 198 1.21 -1.54 -13.22
N GLN A 199 2.25 -2.32 -12.95
CA GLN A 199 2.14 -3.58 -12.22
C GLN A 199 2.76 -3.48 -10.82
N LEU A 200 2.19 -4.23 -9.87
CA LEU A 200 2.82 -4.46 -8.58
C LEU A 200 4.13 -5.24 -8.75
N SER A 201 5.19 -4.85 -8.05
CA SER A 201 6.45 -5.61 -7.98
C SER A 201 6.48 -6.62 -6.83
N GLU A 202 5.59 -6.46 -5.86
CA GLU A 202 5.44 -7.28 -4.66
C GLU A 202 3.99 -7.28 -4.19
N ILE A 203 3.63 -8.24 -3.33
CA ILE A 203 2.33 -8.27 -2.66
C ILE A 203 2.32 -7.16 -1.59
N PRO A 204 1.37 -6.20 -1.62
CA PRO A 204 1.34 -5.12 -0.65
C PRO A 204 1.14 -5.60 0.80
N ASP A 205 1.87 -5.00 1.76
CA ASP A 205 1.89 -5.47 3.15
C ASP A 205 0.52 -5.48 3.87
N PHE A 206 -0.45 -4.66 3.44
CA PHE A 206 -1.79 -4.67 4.03
C PHE A 206 -2.52 -6.00 3.80
N VAL A 207 -2.18 -6.74 2.74
CA VAL A 207 -2.81 -8.03 2.43
C VAL A 207 -2.60 -9.00 3.59
N PHE A 208 -1.39 -9.03 4.16
CA PHE A 208 -1.03 -9.94 5.25
C PHE A 208 -1.72 -9.65 6.58
N THR A 209 -2.42 -8.50 6.71
CA THR A 209 -3.19 -8.15 7.92
C THR A 209 -4.65 -8.60 7.85
N LEU A 210 -5.13 -9.04 6.68
CA LEU A 210 -6.54 -9.39 6.45
C LEU A 210 -6.87 -10.80 6.96
N SER A 211 -6.92 -10.97 8.28
CA SER A 211 -7.08 -12.28 8.93
C SER A 211 -8.34 -13.09 8.54
N LYS A 212 -9.39 -12.45 8.00
CA LYS A 212 -10.62 -13.12 7.52
C LYS A 212 -10.57 -13.54 6.05
N LEU A 213 -9.50 -13.17 5.34
CA LEU A 213 -9.39 -13.39 3.91
C LEU A 213 -9.39 -14.90 3.60
N LYS A 214 -10.26 -15.28 2.66
CA LYS A 214 -10.43 -16.64 2.15
C LYS A 214 -9.96 -16.77 0.71
N ASN A 215 -10.19 -15.73 -0.09
CA ASN A 215 -9.84 -15.72 -1.51
C ASN A 215 -8.87 -14.57 -1.78
N LEU A 216 -7.67 -14.91 -2.26
CA LEU A 216 -6.67 -13.95 -2.69
C LEU A 216 -6.27 -14.24 -4.14
N VAL A 217 -6.53 -13.27 -5.00
CA VAL A 217 -6.15 -13.31 -6.42
C VAL A 217 -5.26 -12.12 -6.71
N ILE A 218 -4.01 -12.36 -7.07
CA ILE A 218 -3.09 -11.32 -7.53
C ILE A 218 -2.42 -11.82 -8.80
N THR A 219 -2.96 -11.44 -9.95
CA THR A 219 -2.60 -11.97 -11.28
C THR A 219 -2.14 -10.85 -12.21
N GLY A 220 -1.29 -11.17 -13.19
CA GLY A 220 -0.93 -10.21 -14.24
C GLY A 220 -0.01 -9.06 -13.79
N HIS A 221 0.76 -9.23 -12.71
CA HIS A 221 1.71 -8.23 -12.20
C HIS A 221 3.18 -8.61 -12.45
N SER A 222 4.10 -7.82 -11.90
CA SER A 222 5.56 -7.99 -11.95
C SER A 222 6.11 -8.62 -10.66
N ILE A 223 5.27 -9.31 -9.90
CA ILE A 223 5.67 -9.97 -8.64
C ILE A 223 6.72 -11.04 -8.94
N SER A 224 7.85 -10.97 -8.24
CA SER A 224 9.02 -11.82 -8.53
C SER A 224 9.31 -12.89 -7.46
N THR A 225 8.65 -12.80 -6.30
CA THR A 225 8.79 -13.71 -5.16
C THR A 225 7.43 -14.06 -4.56
N ILE A 226 7.38 -15.15 -3.79
CA ILE A 226 6.22 -15.49 -2.95
C ILE A 226 6.63 -15.16 -1.51
N ASP A 227 5.97 -14.17 -0.90
CA ASP A 227 6.28 -13.76 0.48
C ASP A 227 5.77 -14.82 1.47
N GLU A 228 6.64 -15.26 2.39
CA GLU A 228 6.28 -16.21 3.43
C GLU A 228 5.23 -15.66 4.42
N LYS A 229 5.04 -14.33 4.47
CA LYS A 229 3.97 -13.67 5.24
C LYS A 229 2.58 -14.09 4.80
N LEU A 230 2.39 -14.63 3.58
CA LEU A 230 1.12 -15.24 3.17
C LEU A 230 0.65 -16.32 4.16
N ALA A 231 1.58 -16.97 4.86
CA ALA A 231 1.26 -17.91 5.94
C ALA A 231 0.52 -17.27 7.13
N SER A 232 0.43 -15.94 7.26
CA SER A 232 -0.39 -15.29 8.29
C SER A 232 -1.89 -15.42 8.03
N LEU A 233 -2.29 -15.69 6.77
CA LEU A 233 -3.67 -15.73 6.31
C LEU A 233 -4.30 -17.12 6.58
N GLN A 234 -4.45 -17.48 7.86
CA GLN A 234 -4.84 -18.82 8.29
C GLN A 234 -6.22 -19.30 7.80
N ASN A 235 -7.08 -18.37 7.34
CA ASN A 235 -8.39 -18.68 6.75
C ASN A 235 -8.38 -18.80 5.23
N LEU A 236 -7.21 -18.67 4.59
CA LEU A 236 -7.10 -18.68 3.13
C LEU A 236 -7.48 -20.05 2.56
N GLU A 237 -8.45 -20.06 1.66
CA GLU A 237 -8.97 -21.24 0.96
C GLU A 237 -8.54 -21.27 -0.52
N TYR A 238 -8.38 -20.10 -1.13
CA TYR A 238 -8.03 -19.92 -2.54
C TYR A 238 -6.89 -18.91 -2.70
N LEU A 239 -5.79 -19.34 -3.31
CA LEU A 239 -4.64 -18.49 -3.64
C LEU A 239 -4.30 -18.58 -5.12
N ASP A 240 -4.39 -17.47 -5.84
CA ASP A 240 -3.98 -17.38 -7.24
C ASP A 240 -2.92 -16.29 -7.40
N LEU A 241 -1.71 -16.71 -7.73
CA LEU A 241 -0.57 -15.85 -8.07
C LEU A 241 -0.10 -16.12 -9.51
N SER A 242 -1.00 -16.59 -10.36
CA SER A 242 -0.70 -16.89 -11.76
C SER A 242 -0.38 -15.63 -12.57
N LEU A 243 0.27 -15.81 -13.72
CA LEU A 243 0.59 -14.72 -14.65
C LEU A 243 1.44 -13.58 -14.05
N ASN A 244 2.29 -13.90 -13.06
CA ASN A 244 3.28 -12.98 -12.50
C ASN A 244 4.69 -13.26 -13.07
N GLN A 245 5.73 -12.73 -12.42
CA GLN A 245 7.12 -12.85 -12.84
C GLN A 245 7.96 -13.66 -11.83
N ILE A 246 7.34 -14.57 -11.08
CA ILE A 246 7.96 -15.27 -9.95
C ILE A 246 9.10 -16.18 -10.44
N ASP A 247 10.29 -15.97 -9.87
CA ASP A 247 11.51 -16.76 -10.10
C ASP A 247 12.19 -17.10 -8.76
N ALA A 248 11.45 -17.77 -7.88
CA ALA A 248 11.82 -17.97 -6.48
C ALA A 248 11.45 -19.37 -5.99
N GLU A 249 11.98 -19.74 -4.82
CA GLU A 249 11.55 -20.94 -4.11
C GLU A 249 10.12 -20.79 -3.59
N LEU A 250 9.35 -21.88 -3.65
CA LEU A 250 8.03 -21.97 -3.03
C LEU A 250 8.20 -22.12 -1.52
N PRO A 251 7.77 -21.16 -0.68
CA PRO A 251 8.05 -21.20 0.75
C PRO A 251 7.34 -22.36 1.45
N GLU A 252 8.08 -23.22 2.15
CA GLU A 252 7.51 -24.33 2.93
C GLU A 252 6.53 -23.84 4.02
N LYS A 253 6.65 -22.57 4.46
CA LYS A 253 5.74 -21.94 5.43
C LYS A 253 4.29 -21.91 4.97
N LEU A 254 4.03 -21.91 3.66
CA LEU A 254 2.68 -22.02 3.10
C LEU A 254 2.01 -23.37 3.43
N ASN A 255 2.78 -24.38 3.84
CA ASN A 255 2.22 -25.63 4.34
C ASN A 255 1.46 -25.47 5.68
N SER A 256 1.56 -24.30 6.33
CA SER A 256 0.76 -23.98 7.52
C SER A 256 -0.66 -23.54 7.21
N LEU A 257 -0.98 -23.23 5.94
CA LEU A 257 -2.31 -22.80 5.50
C LEU A 257 -3.28 -23.98 5.45
N SER A 258 -3.75 -24.40 6.63
CA SER A 258 -4.56 -25.60 6.80
C SER A 258 -5.91 -25.57 6.07
N HIS A 259 -6.45 -24.40 5.70
CA HIS A 259 -7.71 -24.30 4.95
C HIS A 259 -7.52 -24.21 3.43
N LEU A 260 -6.28 -24.19 2.93
CA LEU A 260 -5.99 -23.96 1.52
C LEU A 260 -6.45 -25.15 0.67
N LYS A 261 -7.36 -24.89 -0.26
CA LYS A 261 -7.96 -25.87 -1.19
C LYS A 261 -7.46 -25.69 -2.62
N TYR A 262 -7.17 -24.47 -3.01
CA TYR A 262 -6.77 -24.14 -4.37
C TYR A 262 -5.50 -23.28 -4.36
N ILE A 263 -4.53 -23.67 -5.19
CA ILE A 263 -3.36 -22.85 -5.50
C ILE A 263 -3.09 -22.83 -7.01
N ASP A 264 -2.95 -21.63 -7.57
CA ASP A 264 -2.49 -21.43 -8.95
C ASP A 264 -1.23 -20.56 -8.99
N LEU A 265 -0.16 -21.13 -9.55
CA LEU A 265 1.12 -20.47 -9.80
C LEU A 265 1.51 -20.52 -11.28
N LYS A 266 0.62 -20.87 -12.21
CA LYS A 266 0.93 -20.97 -13.65
C LYS A 266 1.31 -19.62 -14.24
N GLY A 267 2.03 -19.64 -15.36
CA GLY A 267 2.41 -18.41 -16.08
C GLY A 267 3.42 -17.53 -15.34
N ASN A 268 4.17 -18.08 -14.39
CA ASN A 268 5.34 -17.46 -13.76
C ASN A 268 6.64 -17.87 -14.48
N LYS A 269 7.78 -17.26 -14.12
CA LYS A 269 9.06 -17.56 -14.76
C LYS A 269 9.56 -18.96 -14.39
N ASN A 270 9.77 -19.20 -13.10
CA ASN A 270 10.25 -20.49 -12.60
C ASN A 270 10.01 -20.62 -11.09
N ILE A 271 9.05 -21.45 -10.69
CA ILE A 271 8.89 -21.81 -9.27
C ILE A 271 9.89 -22.91 -8.93
N LYS A 272 10.61 -22.77 -7.81
CA LYS A 272 11.69 -23.68 -7.41
C LYS A 272 11.36 -24.40 -6.11
N GLY A 273 12.04 -25.52 -5.86
CA GLY A 273 12.02 -26.21 -4.57
C GLY A 273 10.98 -27.32 -4.49
N LYS A 274 10.26 -27.38 -3.38
CA LYS A 274 9.36 -28.48 -3.03
C LYS A 274 7.89 -28.10 -3.27
N THR A 275 7.12 -29.01 -3.84
CA THR A 275 5.64 -28.85 -3.91
C THR A 275 5.03 -28.84 -2.51
N LEU A 276 3.90 -28.12 -2.36
CA LEU A 276 3.18 -28.05 -1.08
C LEU A 276 2.60 -29.42 -0.68
N ILE A 277 2.46 -29.62 0.63
CA ILE A 277 2.03 -30.88 1.25
C ILE A 277 0.70 -30.74 2.01
N ASN A 278 -0.05 -29.66 1.79
CA ASN A 278 -1.35 -29.42 2.42
C ASN A 278 -2.37 -30.48 1.99
N ASP A 279 -2.83 -31.30 2.95
CA ASP A 279 -3.77 -32.40 2.68
C ASP A 279 -5.14 -31.93 2.17
N ASN A 280 -5.51 -30.67 2.44
CA ASN A 280 -6.78 -30.08 1.99
C ASN A 280 -6.71 -29.50 0.57
N LEU A 281 -5.55 -29.53 -0.09
CA LEU A 281 -5.44 -29.09 -1.49
C LEU A 281 -6.26 -30.02 -2.40
N GLU A 282 -7.25 -29.43 -3.05
CA GLU A 282 -8.11 -30.06 -4.04
C GLU A 282 -7.56 -29.81 -5.46
N GLN A 283 -6.95 -28.64 -5.71
CA GLN A 283 -6.38 -28.27 -7.01
C GLN A 283 -5.03 -27.54 -6.83
N CYS A 284 -4.02 -28.03 -7.54
CA CYS A 284 -2.66 -27.51 -7.58
C CYS A 284 -2.24 -27.24 -9.01
N LEU A 285 -2.36 -25.98 -9.44
CA LEU A 285 -2.04 -25.55 -10.79
C LEU A 285 -0.60 -25.02 -10.83
N TYR A 286 0.32 -25.92 -11.17
CA TYR A 286 1.72 -25.60 -11.43
C TYR A 286 1.99 -25.68 -12.94
N HIS A 287 3.13 -25.17 -13.40
CA HIS A 287 3.58 -25.43 -14.76
C HIS A 287 4.67 -26.51 -14.74
N LYS A 288 4.59 -27.48 -15.65
CA LYS A 288 5.54 -28.63 -15.71
C LYS A 288 7.00 -28.24 -15.94
N SER A 289 7.28 -27.03 -16.41
CA SER A 289 8.65 -26.54 -16.62
C SER A 289 9.29 -25.95 -15.36
N TYR A 290 8.55 -25.85 -14.27
CA TYR A 290 9.08 -25.35 -13.01
C TYR A 290 10.09 -26.31 -12.42
N SER A 291 11.11 -25.75 -11.77
CA SER A 291 12.17 -26.49 -11.08
C SER A 291 11.68 -26.99 -9.71
N LEU A 292 10.52 -27.65 -9.72
CA LEU A 292 9.87 -28.23 -8.57
C LEU A 292 10.14 -29.73 -8.52
N CYS A 293 10.22 -30.27 -7.31
CA CYS A 293 10.14 -31.69 -7.05
C CYS A 293 8.89 -32.02 -6.23
N GLN A 294 8.44 -33.27 -6.34
CA GLN A 294 7.25 -33.75 -5.66
C GLN A 294 7.59 -34.23 -4.24
N SER A 295 7.10 -33.51 -3.22
CA SER A 295 7.40 -33.81 -1.80
C SER A 295 6.69 -35.06 -1.30
N LYS A 296 5.45 -35.27 -1.74
CA LYS A 296 4.66 -36.48 -1.50
C LYS A 296 3.62 -36.66 -2.61
N ASP A 297 2.98 -37.82 -2.65
CA ASP A 297 1.87 -38.04 -3.55
C ASP A 297 0.66 -37.17 -3.16
N MET A 298 0.14 -36.41 -4.12
CA MET A 298 -0.95 -35.44 -3.93
C MET A 298 -1.96 -35.59 -5.07
N LYS A 299 -3.25 -35.63 -4.73
CA LYS A 299 -4.34 -35.76 -5.70
C LYS A 299 -4.70 -34.46 -6.44
N CYS A 300 -4.10 -33.35 -6.03
CA CYS A 300 -4.45 -32.02 -6.51
C CYS A 300 -3.79 -31.65 -7.85
N PHE A 301 -2.76 -32.38 -8.29
CA PHE A 301 -2.08 -32.11 -9.55
C PHE A 301 -2.99 -32.40 -10.75
N GLU A 302 -2.85 -31.61 -11.82
CA GLU A 302 -3.53 -31.88 -13.09
C GLU A 302 -3.02 -33.17 -13.74
N GLU A 303 -3.88 -33.83 -14.53
CA GLU A 303 -3.64 -35.17 -15.12
C GLU A 303 -2.34 -35.31 -15.94
N ASN A 304 -1.74 -34.20 -16.40
CA ASN A 304 -0.51 -34.19 -17.22
C ASN A 304 0.68 -33.52 -16.53
N ILE A 305 0.60 -33.30 -15.22
CA ILE A 305 1.67 -32.70 -14.43
C ILE A 305 2.17 -33.75 -13.44
N SER A 306 3.44 -34.13 -13.61
CA SER A 306 4.18 -34.92 -12.65
C SER A 306 5.54 -34.27 -12.51
N PHE A 307 5.95 -34.03 -11.27
CA PHE A 307 7.32 -33.66 -10.94
C PHE A 307 8.08 -34.91 -10.54
N GLU A 308 9.40 -34.92 -10.70
CA GLU A 308 10.20 -36.02 -10.13
C GLU A 308 10.03 -35.99 -8.60
N PRO A 309 9.93 -37.14 -7.93
CA PRO A 309 9.98 -37.19 -6.47
C PRO A 309 11.17 -36.40 -5.98
N CYS A 310 10.97 -35.60 -4.93
CA CYS A 310 12.09 -34.94 -4.29
C CYS A 310 13.10 -36.02 -3.88
N ASN A 311 14.30 -35.95 -4.45
CA ASN A 311 15.41 -36.76 -4.02
C ASN A 311 15.86 -36.24 -2.64
N ASP A 312 15.10 -36.62 -1.62
CA ASP A 312 15.58 -36.67 -0.24
C ASP A 312 16.67 -37.76 -0.10
N SER A 313 17.05 -38.43 -1.20
CA SER A 313 18.20 -39.31 -1.40
C SER A 313 19.54 -38.57 -1.62
N ALA A 314 19.66 -37.35 -1.11
CA ALA A 314 20.74 -37.18 -0.13
C ALA A 314 20.21 -37.72 1.20
N GLU A 315 20.17 -39.05 1.38
CA GLU A 315 20.90 -39.58 2.53
C GLU A 315 22.16 -38.73 2.69
N GLN A 316 22.06 -37.77 3.60
CA GLN A 316 23.15 -36.92 3.96
C GLN A 316 24.17 -37.86 4.56
N LYS A 317 25.08 -38.36 3.71
CA LYS A 317 26.19 -39.17 4.17
C LYS A 317 26.92 -38.31 5.18
N GLU A 318 27.13 -38.88 6.35
CA GLU A 318 27.97 -38.27 7.37
C GLU A 318 29.33 -37.95 6.73
N SER A 319 29.75 -36.71 6.90
CA SER A 319 30.97 -36.18 6.33
C SER A 319 32.17 -36.96 6.87
N ILE A 320 32.88 -37.65 5.98
CA ILE A 320 34.08 -38.42 6.34
C ILE A 320 35.38 -37.59 6.25
N ASN A 321 35.30 -36.36 5.75
CA ASN A 321 36.44 -35.48 5.50
C ASN A 321 36.29 -34.09 6.14
N GLY A 322 35.25 -33.87 6.96
CA GLY A 322 34.97 -32.61 7.64
C GLY A 322 34.38 -31.51 6.75
N LEU A 323 33.94 -31.84 5.52
CA LEU A 323 33.21 -30.94 4.63
C LEU A 323 31.70 -31.24 4.65
N CYS A 324 30.87 -30.20 4.59
CA CYS A 324 29.41 -30.31 4.60
C CYS A 324 28.79 -29.33 3.60
N GLY A 325 27.49 -29.50 3.34
CA GLY A 325 26.76 -28.68 2.36
C GLY A 325 26.38 -29.46 1.11
N ASN A 326 25.82 -28.76 0.14
CA ASN A 326 25.34 -29.37 -1.11
C ASN A 326 26.48 -30.11 -1.83
N GLY A 327 26.35 -31.43 -1.99
CA GLY A 327 27.36 -32.32 -2.58
C GLY A 327 28.42 -32.89 -1.62
N ASN A 328 28.49 -32.45 -0.35
CA ASN A 328 29.48 -32.90 0.64
C ASN A 328 28.89 -33.66 1.86
N GLY A 329 27.57 -33.67 2.02
CA GLY A 329 26.89 -34.43 3.10
C GLY A 329 26.65 -33.63 4.39
N THR A 330 26.21 -34.31 5.46
CA THR A 330 25.99 -33.72 6.79
C THR A 330 27.19 -33.85 7.68
N CYS A 331 27.30 -32.99 8.68
CA CYS A 331 28.26 -33.21 9.75
C CYS A 331 27.89 -34.37 10.68
N PRO A 332 28.89 -35.00 11.33
CA PRO A 332 28.67 -35.97 12.39
C PRO A 332 27.67 -35.50 13.46
N PRO A 333 26.94 -36.42 14.12
CA PRO A 333 26.02 -36.06 15.19
C PRO A 333 26.69 -35.18 16.26
N GLY A 334 26.10 -34.00 16.50
CA GLY A 334 26.63 -33.01 17.45
C GLY A 334 27.53 -31.94 16.83
N GLU A 335 27.82 -32.01 15.53
CA GLU A 335 28.57 -31.00 14.79
C GLU A 335 27.66 -30.15 13.87
N CYS A 336 28.12 -28.94 13.59
CA CYS A 336 27.41 -27.94 12.82
C CYS A 336 28.08 -27.67 11.48
N CYS A 337 27.29 -27.36 10.46
CA CYS A 337 27.82 -27.02 9.16
C CYS A 337 27.95 -25.50 9.01
N SER A 338 29.18 -24.98 9.03
CA SER A 338 29.42 -23.55 8.84
C SER A 338 28.99 -23.06 7.45
N LYS A 339 28.82 -21.75 7.27
CA LYS A 339 28.55 -21.15 5.93
C LYS A 339 29.63 -21.43 4.88
N TYR A 340 30.82 -21.86 5.31
CA TYR A 340 31.94 -22.19 4.45
C TYR A 340 32.00 -23.68 4.08
N GLY A 341 31.02 -24.48 4.52
CA GLY A 341 30.93 -25.90 4.18
C GLY A 341 31.91 -26.78 4.98
N HIS A 342 32.20 -26.41 6.23
CA HIS A 342 33.03 -27.20 7.14
C HIS A 342 32.24 -27.61 8.39
N CYS A 343 32.51 -28.82 8.87
CA CYS A 343 31.97 -29.35 10.11
C CYS A 343 32.76 -28.89 11.33
N GLY A 344 32.05 -28.53 12.39
CA GLY A 344 32.66 -28.17 13.67
C GLY A 344 31.64 -27.80 14.73
N VAL A 345 32.11 -27.66 15.96
CA VAL A 345 31.27 -27.41 17.16
C VAL A 345 31.39 -25.99 17.70
N THR A 346 32.14 -25.12 17.03
CA THR A 346 32.36 -23.75 17.54
C THR A 346 31.16 -22.86 17.26
N VAL A 347 31.05 -21.75 18.00
CA VAL A 347 29.97 -20.77 17.79
C VAL A 347 29.93 -20.27 16.34
N ASP A 348 31.08 -20.08 15.70
CA ASP A 348 31.15 -19.66 14.30
C ASP A 348 30.66 -20.74 13.31
N HIS A 349 30.69 -22.01 13.70
CA HIS A 349 30.14 -23.12 12.91
C HIS A 349 28.65 -23.34 13.17
N CYS A 350 28.22 -23.18 14.42
CA CYS A 350 26.90 -23.57 14.88
C CYS A 350 25.86 -22.47 14.82
N ASN A 351 26.25 -21.20 14.90
CA ASN A 351 25.27 -20.13 15.01
C ASN A 351 24.62 -19.82 13.65
N VAL A 352 23.28 -19.87 13.60
CA VAL A 352 22.49 -19.50 12.41
C VAL A 352 22.80 -18.07 11.96
N SER A 353 23.02 -17.12 12.88
CA SER A 353 23.40 -15.73 12.55
C SER A 353 24.81 -15.60 11.96
N LYS A 354 25.66 -16.62 12.15
CA LYS A 354 26.99 -16.75 11.50
C LYS A 354 26.93 -17.54 10.19
N GLY A 355 25.74 -17.98 9.79
CA GLY A 355 25.46 -18.69 8.54
C GLY A 355 25.57 -20.20 8.64
N CYS A 356 25.32 -20.77 9.82
CA CYS A 356 25.21 -22.22 9.95
C CYS A 356 24.09 -22.77 9.04
N GLN A 357 24.41 -23.82 8.28
CA GLN A 357 23.51 -24.45 7.33
C GLN A 357 22.73 -25.59 8.02
N SER A 358 21.52 -25.31 8.49
CA SER A 358 20.71 -26.26 9.30
C SER A 358 20.30 -27.51 8.54
N ALA A 359 20.29 -27.45 7.20
CA ALA A 359 20.10 -28.62 6.35
C ALA A 359 21.29 -29.60 6.42
N PHE A 360 22.48 -29.21 6.88
CA PHE A 360 23.69 -30.04 6.83
C PHE A 360 24.42 -30.21 8.18
N GLY A 361 23.87 -29.70 9.29
CA GLY A 361 24.43 -29.84 10.63
C GLY A 361 23.54 -29.24 11.73
N SER A 362 23.88 -29.48 12.99
CA SER A 362 23.05 -29.11 14.15
C SER A 362 23.18 -27.63 14.55
N CYS A 363 22.60 -26.73 13.75
CA CYS A 363 22.67 -25.30 14.02
C CYS A 363 21.92 -24.86 15.28
N ILE A 364 22.43 -23.81 15.91
CA ILE A 364 21.92 -23.18 17.12
C ILE A 364 21.39 -21.80 16.72
N ASP A 365 20.12 -21.55 17.02
CA ASP A 365 19.46 -20.26 16.84
C ASP A 365 19.81 -19.34 18.03
N ASP A 366 20.08 -18.07 17.74
CA ASP A 366 20.29 -17.04 18.76
C ASP A 366 19.04 -16.75 19.62
N THR A 367 17.91 -17.41 19.31
CA THR A 367 16.63 -17.29 20.01
C THR A 367 16.23 -18.50 20.86
N ILE A 368 17.03 -19.58 20.94
CA ILE A 368 16.70 -20.75 21.78
C ILE A 368 17.90 -21.19 22.65
N THR A 369 17.90 -20.76 23.91
CA THR A 369 18.42 -21.52 25.06
C THR A 369 17.23 -21.71 26.00
N THR A 370 16.77 -22.87 26.45
CA THR A 370 17.15 -24.29 26.41
C THR A 370 15.91 -25.02 26.93
N VAL A 371 15.49 -26.14 26.33
CA VAL A 371 14.57 -27.08 27.01
C VAL A 371 15.42 -27.96 27.92
N GLU A 372 15.30 -27.74 29.23
CA GLU A 372 15.69 -28.71 30.24
C GLU A 372 14.63 -29.82 30.34
N THR A 373 15.07 -31.07 30.48
CA THR A 373 14.28 -32.12 31.16
C THR A 373 14.35 -31.93 32.69
N PRO A 374 13.33 -32.38 33.44
CA PRO A 374 12.68 -31.55 34.44
C PRO A 374 13.36 -31.56 35.81
N THR A 375 13.61 -30.36 36.36
CA THR A 375 13.74 -30.15 37.80
C THR A 375 13.13 -28.80 38.22
N THR A 376 11.98 -28.87 38.89
CA THR A 376 11.35 -27.93 39.85
C THR A 376 11.85 -26.48 39.90
N GLU A 377 11.00 -25.55 39.45
CA GLU A 377 11.12 -24.11 39.67
C GLU A 377 11.10 -23.73 41.17
N THR A 378 12.10 -22.95 41.58
CA THR A 378 11.99 -22.03 42.71
C THR A 378 12.52 -20.67 42.29
N ALA A 379 11.69 -19.63 42.40
CA ALA A 379 12.04 -18.25 42.08
C ALA A 379 13.27 -17.77 42.87
N GLN A 380 14.27 -17.21 42.18
CA GLN A 380 15.48 -16.67 42.81
C GLN A 380 15.24 -15.30 43.47
N PRO A 381 15.94 -14.99 44.58
CA PRO A 381 15.74 -13.76 45.36
C PRO A 381 16.21 -12.49 44.63
N THR A 382 15.51 -11.38 44.88
CA THR A 382 15.90 -10.04 44.40
C THR A 382 16.86 -9.39 45.39
N SER A 383 17.93 -8.76 44.88
CA SER A 383 18.93 -8.08 45.68
C SER A 383 18.41 -6.79 46.32
N ASN A 384 18.77 -6.56 47.59
CA ASN A 384 18.32 -5.41 48.39
C ASN A 384 19.46 -4.48 48.84
N ASP A 385 20.72 -4.80 48.52
CA ASP A 385 21.92 -4.06 48.94
C ASP A 385 22.75 -3.50 47.77
N GLY A 386 22.22 -3.61 46.55
CA GLY A 386 22.83 -3.11 45.32
C GLY A 386 23.84 -4.05 44.66
N ARG A 387 24.03 -5.27 45.19
CA ARG A 387 24.90 -6.31 44.61
C ARG A 387 24.12 -7.31 43.78
N CYS A 388 24.75 -7.96 42.81
CA CYS A 388 24.08 -8.95 41.97
C CYS A 388 25.05 -10.05 41.56
N GLY A 389 24.52 -11.24 41.29
CA GLY A 389 25.34 -12.42 41.03
C GLY A 389 24.74 -13.67 41.67
N GLU A 390 25.39 -14.82 41.47
CA GLU A 390 24.91 -16.12 41.97
C GLU A 390 24.62 -16.15 43.47
N GLU A 391 25.35 -15.37 44.27
CA GLU A 391 25.19 -15.28 45.73
C GLU A 391 24.21 -14.18 46.19
N TYR A 392 23.96 -13.16 45.36
CA TYR A 392 23.23 -11.95 45.76
C TYR A 392 21.87 -11.78 45.07
N GLY A 393 21.58 -12.60 44.06
CA GLY A 393 20.34 -12.54 43.30
C GLY A 393 20.34 -11.46 42.22
N SER A 394 19.16 -11.19 41.66
CA SER A 394 18.99 -10.28 40.53
C SER A 394 18.76 -8.84 40.97
N CYS A 395 19.18 -7.89 40.15
CA CYS A 395 18.96 -6.47 40.38
C CYS A 395 17.47 -6.10 40.37
N PRO A 396 17.01 -5.24 41.28
CA PRO A 396 15.63 -4.77 41.31
C PRO A 396 15.34 -3.83 40.12
N ASN A 397 14.06 -3.66 39.80
CA ASN A 397 13.54 -2.63 38.87
C ASN A 397 14.16 -2.62 37.45
N GLY A 398 14.63 -3.77 36.96
CA GLY A 398 15.17 -3.90 35.60
C GLY A 398 16.57 -3.32 35.41
N GLU A 399 17.29 -3.02 36.50
CA GLU A 399 18.67 -2.55 36.44
C GLU A 399 19.64 -3.63 35.94
N CYS A 400 20.81 -3.19 35.50
CA CYS A 400 21.82 -4.04 34.89
C CYS A 400 22.79 -4.55 35.95
N CYS A 401 23.24 -5.80 35.81
CA CYS A 401 24.27 -6.36 36.68
C CYS A 401 25.62 -6.27 36.00
N SER A 402 26.53 -5.41 36.48
CA SER A 402 27.88 -5.30 35.91
C SER A 402 28.70 -6.59 36.09
N LYS A 403 29.80 -6.76 35.34
CA LYS A 403 30.75 -7.88 35.57
C LYS A 403 31.34 -7.96 36.98
N TYR A 404 31.27 -6.85 37.72
CA TYR A 404 31.80 -6.75 39.08
C TYR A 404 30.73 -7.05 40.16
N GLY A 405 29.53 -7.46 39.76
CA GLY A 405 28.47 -7.87 40.69
C GLY A 405 27.75 -6.71 41.37
N TRP A 406 27.59 -5.59 40.65
CA TRP A 406 26.86 -4.41 41.14
C TRP A 406 25.72 -4.02 40.20
N CYS A 407 24.58 -3.67 40.80
CA CYS A 407 23.41 -3.16 40.12
C CYS A 407 23.58 -1.69 39.73
N GLY A 408 23.17 -1.35 38.52
CA GLY A 408 23.10 0.03 38.07
C GLY A 408 22.61 0.17 36.64
N SER A 409 22.27 1.39 36.26
CA SER A 409 21.65 1.70 34.96
C SER A 409 22.62 2.37 33.97
N SER A 410 23.91 2.45 34.28
CA SER A 410 24.90 3.12 33.42
C SER A 410 25.48 2.17 32.36
N ASN A 411 26.06 2.71 31.29
CA ASN A 411 26.62 1.90 30.19
C ASN A 411 27.70 0.90 30.66
N SER A 412 28.49 1.23 31.68
CA SER A 412 29.48 0.29 32.25
C SER A 412 28.86 -0.88 33.02
N HIS A 413 27.58 -0.78 33.37
CA HIS A 413 26.81 -1.84 34.03
C HIS A 413 25.96 -2.62 33.04
N CYS A 414 25.44 -1.94 32.02
CA CYS A 414 24.50 -2.50 31.05
C CYS A 414 25.16 -3.05 29.78
N SER A 415 26.35 -2.58 29.40
CA SER A 415 26.98 -3.03 28.16
C SER A 415 27.43 -4.47 28.24
N ILE A 416 27.02 -5.28 27.26
CA ILE A 416 27.50 -6.66 27.13
C ILE A 416 29.02 -6.72 26.97
N SER A 417 29.64 -5.74 26.28
CA SER A 417 31.11 -5.71 26.13
C SER A 417 31.88 -5.32 27.38
N GLU A 418 31.22 -4.63 28.31
CA GLU A 418 31.79 -4.40 29.64
C GLU A 418 31.50 -5.55 30.60
N GLY A 419 30.86 -6.63 30.12
CA GLY A 419 30.62 -7.87 30.85
C GLY A 419 29.36 -7.87 31.70
N CYS A 420 28.32 -7.14 31.28
CA CYS A 420 27.01 -7.21 31.94
C CYS A 420 26.50 -8.66 32.06
N GLN A 421 26.09 -9.06 33.26
CA GLN A 421 25.64 -10.40 33.62
C GLN A 421 24.12 -10.52 33.45
N SER A 422 23.68 -10.97 32.28
CA SER A 422 22.25 -11.02 31.90
C SER A 422 21.38 -11.93 32.78
N LYS A 423 21.99 -12.89 33.50
CA LYS A 423 21.30 -13.75 34.48
C LYS A 423 20.84 -12.98 35.72
N PHE A 424 21.47 -11.85 36.04
CA PHE A 424 21.24 -11.09 37.27
C PHE A 424 20.84 -9.62 37.01
N GLY A 425 20.68 -9.19 35.76
CA GLY A 425 20.20 -7.85 35.39
C GLY A 425 20.01 -7.69 33.88
N THR A 426 19.43 -6.57 33.44
CA THR A 426 19.07 -6.35 32.03
C THR A 426 20.26 -5.81 31.22
N CYS A 427 20.79 -6.54 30.23
CA CYS A 427 21.97 -6.10 29.45
C CYS A 427 21.62 -5.57 28.05
N SER A 428 22.40 -4.60 27.55
CA SER A 428 22.21 -3.92 26.26
C SER A 428 23.30 -4.30 25.24
N LYS A 429 22.89 -4.57 23.98
CA LYS A 429 23.76 -4.98 22.85
C LYS A 429 24.61 -3.81 22.31
N GLU A 430 25.88 -4.06 21.98
CA GLU A 430 26.85 -3.03 21.57
C GLU A 430 26.45 -2.24 20.31
N ILE A 431 26.78 -0.95 20.33
CA ILE A 431 26.70 -0.01 19.21
C ILE A 431 28.14 0.36 18.82
N LEU A 432 28.58 0.07 17.59
CA LEU A 432 29.84 0.61 17.04
C LEU A 432 29.69 2.15 16.96
N ILE A 433 30.55 2.92 17.64
CA ILE A 433 30.52 4.40 17.63
C ILE A 433 31.71 4.94 16.82
N SER A 434 31.41 5.79 15.84
CA SER A 434 32.37 6.45 14.96
C SER A 434 33.32 7.37 15.71
N THR A 435 34.62 7.24 15.44
CA THR A 435 35.70 8.06 16.02
C THR A 435 36.39 8.96 14.99
N ASN A 436 36.02 8.85 13.71
CA ASN A 436 36.65 9.56 12.59
C ASN A 436 35.68 10.50 11.84
N GLY A 437 34.46 10.70 12.35
CA GLY A 437 33.43 11.56 11.76
C GLY A 437 32.66 10.94 10.59
N LYS A 438 32.91 9.67 10.25
CA LYS A 438 32.17 8.92 9.22
C LYS A 438 31.21 7.90 9.85
N CYS A 439 30.09 7.63 9.20
CA CYS A 439 29.07 6.69 9.67
C CYS A 439 28.59 5.78 8.55
N GLY A 440 27.99 4.65 8.92
CA GLY A 440 27.52 3.62 7.98
C GLY A 440 27.95 2.22 8.41
N SER A 441 27.58 1.22 7.61
CA SER A 441 27.81 -0.20 7.90
C SER A 441 29.27 -0.57 8.22
N THR A 442 30.24 0.21 7.72
CA THR A 442 31.68 0.02 7.95
C THR A 442 32.26 0.89 9.07
N ASN A 443 31.64 2.03 9.41
CA ASN A 443 32.18 3.02 10.36
C ASN A 443 31.32 3.19 11.64
N GLY A 444 30.19 2.49 11.75
CA GLY A 444 29.32 2.53 12.93
C GLY A 444 28.41 3.76 12.99
N LYS A 445 27.75 3.93 14.15
CA LYS A 445 26.88 5.06 14.46
C LYS A 445 27.67 6.32 14.78
N CYS A 446 27.08 7.47 14.50
CA CYS A 446 27.66 8.74 14.94
C CYS A 446 27.74 8.84 16.48
N PRO A 447 28.79 9.48 17.02
CA PRO A 447 28.91 9.71 18.46
C PRO A 447 27.85 10.69 18.96
N GLY A 448 27.24 10.36 20.11
CA GLY A 448 26.15 11.14 20.71
C GLY A 448 24.85 11.07 19.90
N ASP A 449 24.06 12.15 19.93
CA ASP A 449 22.79 12.28 19.19
C ASP A 449 22.96 12.81 17.76
N ALA A 450 24.17 12.70 17.22
CA ALA A 450 24.50 13.18 15.88
C ALA A 450 23.86 12.31 14.80
N CYS A 451 23.55 12.97 13.69
CA CYS A 451 22.86 12.38 12.55
C CYS A 451 23.85 11.84 11.53
N CYS A 452 23.47 10.75 10.85
CA CYS A 452 24.27 10.19 9.77
C CYS A 452 23.67 10.60 8.43
N SER A 453 24.37 11.43 7.66
CA SER A 453 23.89 11.86 6.34
C SER A 453 23.89 10.72 5.32
N LYS A 454 23.18 10.87 4.19
CA LYS A 454 23.22 9.91 3.07
C LYS A 454 24.62 9.65 2.49
N TYR A 455 25.57 10.54 2.75
CA TYR A 455 26.95 10.45 2.29
C TYR A 455 27.89 9.78 3.31
N GLY A 456 27.36 9.30 4.45
CA GLY A 456 28.14 8.57 5.45
C GLY A 456 29.01 9.46 6.33
N TYR A 457 28.53 10.68 6.64
CA TYR A 457 29.20 11.62 7.56
C TYR A 457 28.30 12.00 8.73
N CYS A 458 28.92 12.20 9.89
CA CYS A 458 28.27 12.61 11.12
C CYS A 458 28.13 14.14 11.21
N GLY A 459 26.93 14.60 11.58
CA GLY A 459 26.66 16.03 11.78
C GLY A 459 25.29 16.28 12.41
N ASN A 460 25.04 17.52 12.82
CA ASN A 460 23.83 17.91 13.56
C ASN A 460 22.91 18.88 12.79
N SER A 461 23.25 19.23 11.55
CA SER A 461 22.42 20.15 10.74
C SER A 461 21.33 19.39 9.97
N GLN A 462 20.35 20.13 9.43
CA GLN A 462 19.24 19.53 8.67
C GLN A 462 19.69 18.70 7.46
N ASP A 463 20.84 19.01 6.88
CA ASP A 463 21.42 18.24 5.78
C ASP A 463 21.91 16.85 6.19
N TYR A 464 22.16 16.66 7.49
CA TYR A 464 22.58 15.38 8.06
C TYR A 464 21.42 14.66 8.73
N CYS A 465 20.47 15.40 9.32
CA CYS A 465 19.41 14.87 10.16
C CYS A 465 18.08 14.60 9.45
N SER A 466 17.81 15.23 8.30
CA SER A 466 16.53 15.08 7.60
C SER A 466 16.41 13.73 6.93
N LEU A 467 15.34 12.97 7.25
CA LEU A 467 15.00 11.73 6.54
C LEU A 467 14.80 11.97 5.04
N VAL A 468 14.14 13.07 4.64
CA VAL A 468 13.92 13.43 3.23
C VAL A 468 15.24 13.71 2.49
N LYS A 469 16.26 14.20 3.19
CA LYS A 469 17.62 14.39 2.62
C LYS A 469 18.49 13.14 2.71
N GLY A 470 17.94 12.01 3.17
CA GLY A 470 18.57 10.70 3.21
C GLY A 470 19.39 10.44 4.47
N CYS A 471 19.01 11.02 5.61
CA CYS A 471 19.58 10.60 6.90
C CYS A 471 19.42 9.08 7.11
N GLN A 472 20.47 8.42 7.60
CA GLN A 472 20.53 6.98 7.82
C GLN A 472 20.23 6.63 9.31
N PRO A 473 18.98 6.23 9.65
CA PRO A 473 18.54 6.07 11.05
C PRO A 473 19.22 4.91 11.79
N GLU A 474 19.76 3.95 11.05
CA GLU A 474 20.56 2.86 11.60
C GLU A 474 21.93 3.35 12.14
N PHE A 475 22.45 4.45 11.59
CA PHE A 475 23.81 4.94 11.85
C PHE A 475 23.88 6.32 12.50
N GLY A 476 22.75 6.93 12.83
CA GLY A 476 22.69 8.20 13.55
C GLY A 476 21.24 8.57 13.84
N ARG A 477 21.04 9.61 14.65
CA ARG A 477 19.69 10.12 14.92
C ARG A 477 19.13 10.74 13.65
N CYS A 478 17.96 10.33 13.20
CA CYS A 478 17.28 11.00 12.11
C CYS A 478 16.02 11.67 12.63
N LEU A 479 15.78 12.88 12.16
CA LEU A 479 14.58 13.62 12.42
C LEU A 479 13.57 13.22 11.35
N SER A 480 12.56 12.45 11.76
CA SER A 480 11.24 12.59 11.16
C SER A 480 10.76 14.01 11.47
N ASP A 481 10.04 14.62 10.55
CA ASP A 481 9.55 16.01 10.67
C ASP A 481 8.46 16.19 11.78
N LEU A 482 8.51 15.39 12.84
CA LEU A 482 7.49 15.22 13.88
C LEU A 482 7.97 15.35 15.34
N ASP A 483 9.26 15.55 15.64
CA ASP A 483 9.74 15.80 17.03
C ASP A 483 10.89 16.84 17.07
N THR A 484 10.88 18.05 17.64
CA THR A 484 9.99 19.03 18.33
C THR A 484 10.79 20.38 18.37
N PRO A 485 10.29 21.58 18.79
CA PRO A 485 8.99 21.91 19.40
C PRO A 485 8.23 23.11 18.78
N ALA A 486 6.95 23.20 19.19
CA ALA A 486 5.95 24.23 18.93
C ALA A 486 5.28 24.19 17.54
N VAL A 487 4.19 23.44 17.49
CA VAL A 487 2.99 23.61 16.65
C VAL A 487 2.97 24.95 15.91
N VAL A 488 3.37 24.95 14.64
CA VAL A 488 2.84 25.94 13.70
C VAL A 488 1.49 25.36 13.30
N SER A 489 0.46 25.74 14.05
CA SER A 489 -0.88 25.42 13.60
C SER A 489 -1.04 26.06 12.23
N ASP A 490 -1.60 25.34 11.26
CA ASP A 490 -2.12 25.96 10.05
C ASP A 490 -3.26 26.94 10.36
N LYS A 491 -3.61 27.13 11.65
CA LYS A 491 -4.51 28.18 12.12
C LYS A 491 -3.80 29.51 12.34
N CYS A 492 -4.49 30.58 12.00
CA CYS A 492 -4.07 31.96 12.18
C CYS A 492 -5.25 32.81 12.63
N GLY A 493 -4.96 33.99 13.19
CA GLY A 493 -5.99 34.88 13.72
C GLY A 493 -5.83 35.16 15.20
N LYS A 494 -6.78 35.92 15.75
CA LYS A 494 -6.79 36.31 17.16
C LYS A 494 -6.79 35.07 18.07
N GLY A 495 -5.69 34.83 18.78
CA GLY A 495 -5.49 33.67 19.65
C GLY A 495 -4.62 32.55 19.05
N TYR A 496 -4.34 32.58 17.74
CA TYR A 496 -3.52 31.58 17.03
C TYR A 496 -2.25 32.17 16.39
N GLY A 497 -2.15 33.50 16.26
CA GLY A 497 -0.95 34.17 15.77
C GLY A 497 -0.92 34.36 14.25
N LYS A 498 0.25 34.72 13.73
CA LYS A 498 0.46 34.97 12.29
C LYS A 498 0.87 33.69 11.57
N CYS A 499 0.52 33.61 10.30
CA CYS A 499 1.04 32.60 9.39
C CYS A 499 2.55 32.73 9.19
N PRO A 500 3.24 31.62 8.82
CA PRO A 500 4.62 31.65 8.36
C PRO A 500 4.81 32.62 7.18
N SER A 501 6.05 33.13 7.02
CA SER A 501 6.37 34.09 5.96
C SER A 501 6.04 33.54 4.57
N GLY A 502 5.43 34.38 3.73
CA GLY A 502 4.91 34.00 2.42
C GLY A 502 3.54 33.31 2.42
N LYS A 503 2.90 33.12 3.58
CA LYS A 503 1.52 32.60 3.69
C LYS A 503 0.53 33.67 4.15
N CYS A 504 -0.70 33.53 3.68
CA CYS A 504 -1.84 34.39 3.96
C CYS A 504 -2.79 33.76 4.96
N CYS A 505 -3.47 34.57 5.75
CA CYS A 505 -4.44 34.09 6.74
C CYS A 505 -5.86 34.29 6.21
N SER A 506 -6.57 33.20 5.91
CA SER A 506 -7.96 33.27 5.43
C SER A 506 -8.93 33.82 6.48
N LYS A 507 -10.13 34.23 6.07
CA LYS A 507 -11.20 34.63 7.02
C LYS A 507 -11.63 33.53 7.99
N TYR A 508 -11.33 32.28 7.65
CA TYR A 508 -11.62 31.10 8.48
C TYR A 508 -10.50 30.77 9.46
N GLY A 509 -9.44 31.61 9.48
CA GLY A 509 -8.33 31.47 10.39
C GLY A 509 -7.40 30.33 10.02
N TRP A 510 -7.11 30.16 8.72
CA TRP A 510 -6.16 29.17 8.21
C TRP A 510 -5.10 29.79 7.30
N CYS A 511 -3.89 29.23 7.32
CA CYS A 511 -2.75 29.67 6.54
C CYS A 511 -2.67 28.99 5.18
N GLY A 512 -2.58 29.75 4.09
CA GLY A 512 -2.45 29.23 2.73
C GLY A 512 -1.84 30.26 1.78
N THR A 513 -1.58 29.87 0.54
CA THR A 513 -0.86 30.71 -0.45
C THR A 513 -1.69 31.05 -1.68
N ASP A 514 -2.89 30.49 -1.83
CA ASP A 514 -3.76 30.74 -2.98
C ASP A 514 -4.72 31.92 -2.76
N ASN A 515 -5.43 32.31 -3.81
CA ASN A 515 -6.34 33.46 -3.81
C ASN A 515 -7.49 33.37 -2.78
N ASN A 516 -7.92 32.18 -2.37
CA ASN A 516 -8.94 32.02 -1.34
C ASN A 516 -8.42 32.40 0.06
N TYR A 517 -7.12 32.23 0.28
CA TYR A 517 -6.44 32.61 1.53
C TYR A 517 -5.91 34.03 1.47
N CYS A 518 -5.39 34.44 0.32
CA CYS A 518 -4.63 35.68 0.17
C CYS A 518 -5.46 36.89 -0.24
N MET A 519 -6.60 36.75 -0.90
CA MET A 519 -7.36 37.92 -1.33
C MET A 519 -8.06 38.61 -0.15
N ILE A 520 -7.87 39.93 -0.02
CA ILE A 520 -8.62 40.75 0.94
C ILE A 520 -10.13 40.71 0.64
N SER A 521 -10.54 40.61 -0.63
CA SER A 521 -11.95 40.41 -1.00
C SER A 521 -12.53 39.08 -0.50
N ASN A 522 -11.69 38.05 -0.34
CA ASN A 522 -12.06 36.76 0.24
C ASN A 522 -11.93 36.74 1.77
N GLY A 523 -11.63 37.90 2.38
CA GLY A 523 -11.56 38.10 3.82
C GLY A 523 -10.22 37.71 4.46
N CYS A 524 -9.12 37.79 3.69
CA CYS A 524 -7.79 37.60 4.26
C CYS A 524 -7.51 38.57 5.42
N GLN A 525 -7.05 38.03 6.55
CA GLN A 525 -6.76 38.76 7.78
C GLN A 525 -5.32 39.30 7.77
N SER A 526 -5.13 40.55 7.32
CA SER A 526 -3.80 41.14 7.09
C SER A 526 -2.93 41.34 8.33
N GLU A 527 -3.53 41.32 9.53
CA GLU A 527 -2.78 41.33 10.79
C GLU A 527 -2.08 39.98 11.07
N PHE A 528 -2.55 38.90 10.43
CA PHE A 528 -2.14 37.52 10.69
C PHE A 528 -1.59 36.79 9.45
N GLY A 529 -1.48 37.44 8.29
CA GLY A 529 -0.86 36.87 7.08
C GLY A 529 -0.69 37.90 5.94
N GLU A 530 0.03 37.53 4.89
CA GLU A 530 0.44 38.42 3.79
C GLU A 530 -0.65 38.59 2.70
N CYS A 531 -1.69 39.37 2.99
CA CYS A 531 -2.85 39.51 2.08
C CYS A 531 -2.62 40.38 0.83
N PHE A 532 -3.24 40.00 -0.28
CA PHE A 532 -3.26 40.74 -1.56
C PHE A 532 -4.54 41.59 -1.69
N LYS A 533 -4.40 42.87 -2.08
CA LYS A 533 -5.52 43.72 -2.50
C LYS A 533 -5.95 43.35 -3.92
N ASN A 534 -7.26 43.41 -4.18
CA ASN A 534 -7.94 43.10 -5.44
C ASN A 534 -7.04 43.22 -6.69
N SER A 535 -7.00 42.15 -7.48
CA SER A 535 -6.42 42.11 -8.81
C SER A 535 -7.02 43.19 -9.70
N ASN A 536 -6.32 44.31 -9.79
CA ASN A 536 -6.03 45.08 -10.98
C ASN A 536 -5.07 46.18 -10.52
N THR A 537 -3.83 46.13 -11.03
CA THR A 537 -2.66 46.96 -10.67
C THR A 537 -1.80 46.42 -9.51
N ILE A 538 -0.72 45.70 -9.85
CA ILE A 538 0.48 45.67 -8.99
C ILE A 538 1.13 47.06 -9.10
N PRO A 539 1.59 47.69 -8.01
CA PRO A 539 2.21 49.00 -8.04
C PRO A 539 3.43 49.04 -8.97
N ILE A 540 3.30 49.93 -9.94
CA ILE A 540 4.35 50.57 -10.70
C ILE A 540 5.31 51.23 -9.70
N ALA A 541 6.57 50.79 -9.63
CA ALA A 541 7.63 51.65 -9.10
C ALA A 541 9.02 51.36 -9.70
N ASP A 542 9.48 50.11 -9.84
CA ASP A 542 10.94 49.91 -10.07
C ASP A 542 11.36 49.11 -11.32
N GLN A 543 10.44 48.75 -12.22
CA GLN A 543 10.83 48.12 -13.49
C GLN A 543 10.88 49.12 -14.65
N LYS A 544 12.07 49.26 -15.25
CA LYS A 544 12.33 50.03 -16.49
C LYS A 544 11.33 49.62 -17.57
N ILE A 545 10.80 50.60 -18.33
CA ILE A 545 9.96 50.33 -19.49
C ILE A 545 10.88 50.21 -20.71
N SER A 546 10.71 49.14 -21.47
CA SER A 546 11.43 48.92 -22.71
C SER A 546 11.13 50.01 -23.74
N THR A 547 12.18 50.57 -24.34
CA THR A 547 12.10 51.61 -25.37
C THR A 547 12.48 51.11 -26.77
N ASP A 548 12.93 49.86 -26.89
CA ASP A 548 13.47 49.27 -28.13
C ASP A 548 12.73 47.98 -28.55
N GLY A 549 11.65 47.63 -27.85
CA GLY A 549 10.81 46.48 -28.16
C GLY A 549 11.26 45.16 -27.55
N ARG A 550 12.34 45.14 -26.76
CA ARG A 550 12.82 43.96 -26.02
C ARG A 550 12.32 43.94 -24.58
N CYS A 551 12.11 42.79 -23.98
CA CYS A 551 11.64 42.67 -22.60
C CYS A 551 12.35 41.53 -21.87
N GLY A 552 12.37 41.60 -20.54
CA GLY A 552 13.12 40.66 -19.70
C GLY A 552 13.92 41.38 -18.61
N GLU A 553 14.69 40.62 -17.85
CA GLU A 553 15.44 41.13 -16.68
C GLU A 553 16.33 42.35 -17.01
N GLU A 554 16.99 42.36 -18.19
CA GLU A 554 17.86 43.46 -18.62
C GLU A 554 17.12 44.63 -19.30
N TYR A 555 16.00 44.36 -19.96
CA TYR A 555 15.29 45.32 -20.83
C TYR A 555 14.06 45.94 -20.18
N GLY A 556 13.57 45.32 -19.11
CA GLY A 556 12.38 45.72 -18.39
C GLY A 556 11.09 45.28 -19.08
N ARG A 557 9.98 45.93 -18.73
CA ARG A 557 8.64 45.51 -19.17
C ARG A 557 8.22 46.13 -20.49
N CYS A 558 7.29 45.47 -21.17
CA CYS A 558 6.72 45.96 -22.41
C CYS A 558 5.88 47.24 -22.22
N PRO A 559 6.00 48.23 -23.13
CA PRO A 559 5.18 49.43 -23.10
C PRO A 559 3.71 49.10 -23.37
N ASN A 560 2.81 50.00 -22.95
CA ASN A 560 1.37 49.92 -23.20
C ASN A 560 0.71 48.60 -22.83
N ASN A 561 1.17 47.95 -21.74
CA ASN A 561 0.61 46.69 -21.28
C ASN A 561 0.75 45.54 -22.31
N GLY A 562 1.77 45.61 -23.17
CA GLY A 562 2.10 44.53 -24.10
C GLY A 562 2.58 43.25 -23.40
N CYS A 563 2.52 42.15 -24.13
CA CYS A 563 2.99 40.84 -23.70
C CYS A 563 4.50 40.72 -23.96
N CYS A 564 5.20 40.01 -23.08
CA CYS A 564 6.60 39.71 -23.25
C CYS A 564 6.75 38.24 -23.64
N SER A 565 7.19 37.97 -24.86
CA SER A 565 7.34 36.58 -25.33
C SER A 565 8.44 35.83 -24.59
N GLU A 566 8.48 34.50 -24.71
CA GLU A 566 9.59 33.68 -24.18
C GLU A 566 10.97 34.09 -24.73
N HIS A 567 11.01 34.74 -25.89
CA HIS A 567 12.24 35.21 -26.53
C HIS A 567 12.58 36.67 -26.19
N GLY A 568 11.88 37.28 -25.22
CA GLY A 568 12.18 38.63 -24.74
C GLY A 568 11.80 39.74 -25.72
N TRP A 569 10.69 39.59 -26.44
CA TRP A 569 10.16 40.62 -27.34
C TRP A 569 8.76 41.08 -26.93
N CYS A 570 8.48 42.35 -27.17
CA CYS A 570 7.18 42.96 -26.90
C CYS A 570 6.23 42.83 -28.08
N GLY A 571 5.00 42.41 -27.80
CA GLY A 571 3.91 42.37 -28.77
C GLY A 571 2.55 42.15 -28.13
N THR A 572 1.48 42.17 -28.92
CA THR A 572 0.09 42.01 -28.45
C THR A 572 -0.64 40.82 -29.06
N SER A 573 -0.01 40.12 -30.01
CA SER A 573 -0.58 38.93 -30.62
C SER A 573 -0.30 37.69 -29.77
N GLU A 574 -1.01 36.60 -30.06
CA GLU A 574 -0.92 35.32 -29.34
C GLU A 574 0.49 34.74 -29.31
N LYS A 575 1.31 35.03 -30.33
CA LYS A 575 2.74 34.67 -30.36
C LYS A 575 3.55 35.27 -29.20
N TYR A 576 3.10 36.39 -28.63
CA TYR A 576 3.77 37.07 -27.52
C TYR A 576 3.05 36.86 -26.19
N CYS A 577 1.74 36.63 -26.22
CA CYS A 577 0.90 36.55 -25.03
C CYS A 577 0.59 35.10 -24.60
N GLY A 578 0.79 34.12 -25.48
CA GLY A 578 0.47 32.71 -25.24
C GLY A 578 1.61 31.96 -24.54
N TYR A 579 1.83 30.70 -24.94
CA TYR A 579 2.79 29.81 -24.30
C TYR A 579 4.19 30.43 -24.21
N GLY A 580 4.79 30.40 -23.01
CA GLY A 580 6.11 30.96 -22.74
C GLY A 580 6.14 32.47 -22.45
N CYS A 581 4.98 33.16 -22.42
CA CYS A 581 4.95 34.56 -22.05
C CYS A 581 5.45 34.82 -20.61
N GLN A 582 6.29 35.86 -20.46
CA GLN A 582 6.95 36.20 -19.21
C GLN A 582 6.11 37.18 -18.39
N ASN A 583 5.31 36.66 -17.44
CA ASN A 583 4.41 37.46 -16.59
C ASN A 583 5.09 38.57 -15.78
N SER A 584 6.40 38.45 -15.52
CA SER A 584 7.18 39.46 -14.82
C SER A 584 7.47 40.70 -15.67
N TYR A 585 7.32 40.63 -17.00
CA TYR A 585 7.71 41.68 -17.95
C TYR A 585 6.64 42.01 -19.01
N GLY A 586 5.50 41.33 -19.01
CA GLY A 586 4.35 41.61 -19.88
C GLY A 586 3.07 40.92 -19.41
N ILE A 587 1.94 41.22 -20.05
CA ILE A 587 0.63 40.66 -19.68
C ILE A 587 0.35 39.39 -20.48
N CYS A 588 0.47 38.22 -19.85
CA CYS A 588 0.22 36.95 -20.50
C CYS A 588 -1.27 36.56 -20.44
N LYS A 589 -1.72 35.77 -21.42
CA LYS A 589 -3.10 35.33 -21.59
C LYS A 589 -3.30 33.89 -21.18
#